data_AF-A0A7Y2GPX1-F1
#
_entry.id   AF-A0A7Y2GPX1-F1
#
_cell.length_a   1.000
_cell.length_b   1.000
_cell.length_c   1.000
_cell.angle_alpha   90.00
_cell.angle_beta   90.00
_cell.angle_gamma   90.00
#
_symmetry.space_group_name_H-M   'P 1'
#
loop_
_entity.id
_entity.type
_entity.pdbx_description
1 polymer ?
#
loop_
_entity_poly.entity_id
_entity_poly.type
_entity_poly.pdbx_seq_one_letter_code
_entity_poly.pdbx_strand_id
1 'polypeptide(L)'
;LRQSFEQQFIAGLNYTFTYNELVDEDKTFPIFISTSFDIAGNTLSLFSGGNETIFGLEYAQYARADVDLRYYWRWGKEQSLIARTYAGWGIPYGNSSTLPFVKQFFSGGPYSVRAFQIRSLGPGTFSSEPTDSSTTTFFDQSGNLSLEANLEYRFPIWSYLKGALFADAGNVWLTYDPEIPEDESDEGIAFNERLRTEGKFGKDWAKQLGVGVGFGLRVDIQSFVIRLDLASPVRVPYLPEGERGRIPFFGGGDNNLVFNFAIGYPF
;
A
#
# COMPACT_ATOMS: atom_id res chain seq x y z
N LEU A 1 -10.48 9.58 -9.58
CA LEU A 1 -10.67 9.42 -8.11
C LEU A 1 -12.11 9.67 -7.68
N ARG A 2 -12.79 10.74 -8.14
CA ARG A 2 -14.20 11.05 -7.78
C ARG A 2 -15.19 9.90 -8.00
N GLN A 3 -15.16 9.24 -9.15
CA GLN A 3 -16.02 8.07 -9.46
C GLN A 3 -15.86 6.92 -8.45
N SER A 4 -14.67 6.75 -7.84
CA SER A 4 -14.48 5.68 -6.85
C SER A 4 -15.19 5.91 -5.51
N PHE A 5 -15.66 7.14 -5.27
CA PHE A 5 -16.46 7.52 -4.09
C PHE A 5 -17.96 7.45 -4.33
N GLU A 6 -18.41 7.08 -5.54
CA GLU A 6 -19.84 6.92 -5.83
C GLU A 6 -20.43 5.75 -5.05
N GLN A 7 -21.70 5.88 -4.67
CA GLN A 7 -22.41 4.82 -3.95
C GLN A 7 -22.70 3.67 -4.90
N GLN A 8 -21.98 2.57 -4.74
CA GLN A 8 -22.14 1.37 -5.54
C GLN A 8 -22.48 0.17 -4.67
N PHE A 9 -23.40 -0.67 -5.14
CA PHE A 9 -23.69 -1.94 -4.50
C PHE A 9 -22.62 -2.98 -4.87
N ILE A 10 -21.95 -3.56 -3.87
CA ILE A 10 -20.89 -4.56 -4.07
C ILE A 10 -21.40 -5.91 -3.56
N ALA A 11 -21.84 -6.78 -4.47
CA ALA A 11 -22.03 -8.19 -4.17
C ALA A 11 -20.90 -9.00 -4.82
N GLY A 12 -20.11 -9.68 -4.00
CA GLY A 12 -18.94 -10.41 -4.47
C GLY A 12 -18.62 -11.63 -3.65
N LEU A 13 -17.71 -12.43 -4.19
CA LEU A 13 -17.09 -13.58 -3.54
C LEU A 13 -15.66 -13.20 -3.17
N ASN A 14 -15.34 -13.35 -1.89
CA ASN A 14 -13.99 -13.23 -1.37
C ASN A 14 -13.50 -14.59 -0.88
N TYR A 15 -12.30 -14.97 -1.30
CA TYR A 15 -11.63 -16.20 -0.90
C TYR A 15 -10.18 -15.89 -0.53
N THR A 16 -9.77 -16.27 0.67
CA THR A 16 -8.38 -16.15 1.13
C THR A 16 -7.84 -17.52 1.49
N PHE A 17 -6.70 -17.85 0.90
CA PHE A 17 -5.91 -19.02 1.24
C PHE A 17 -4.70 -18.59 2.07
N THR A 18 -4.47 -19.25 3.21
CA THR A 18 -3.33 -18.97 4.08
C THR A 18 -2.55 -20.24 4.36
N TYR A 19 -1.27 -20.22 4.03
CA TYR A 19 -0.27 -21.20 4.44
C TYR A 19 0.64 -20.56 5.49
N ASN A 20 0.66 -21.11 6.70
CA ASN A 20 1.34 -20.49 7.84
C ASN A 20 2.22 -21.50 8.59
N GLU A 21 3.53 -21.41 8.38
CA GLU A 21 4.51 -22.19 9.14
C GLU A 21 5.03 -21.46 10.38
N LEU A 22 4.62 -20.20 10.61
CA LEU A 22 5.07 -19.40 11.76
C LEU A 22 4.58 -19.94 13.10
N VAL A 23 3.58 -20.83 13.06
CA VAL A 23 3.05 -21.58 14.21
C VAL A 23 4.14 -22.48 14.83
N ASP A 24 5.09 -22.95 14.03
CA ASP A 24 6.27 -23.66 14.53
C ASP A 24 7.34 -22.63 14.91
N GLU A 25 7.53 -22.42 16.22
CA GLU A 25 8.49 -21.46 16.75
C GLU A 25 9.95 -21.90 16.55
N ASP A 26 10.20 -23.22 16.54
CA ASP A 26 11.54 -23.82 16.46
C ASP A 26 12.06 -23.91 15.03
N LYS A 27 11.18 -23.78 14.03
CA LYS A 27 11.56 -23.80 12.62
C LYS A 27 12.50 -22.65 12.27
N THR A 28 13.66 -22.97 11.71
CA THR A 28 14.69 -22.00 11.31
C THR A 28 14.25 -21.12 10.13
N PHE A 29 13.52 -21.70 9.16
CA PHE A 29 13.12 -21.03 7.93
C PHE A 29 11.61 -21.13 7.67
N PRO A 30 10.75 -20.58 8.55
CA PRO A 30 9.31 -20.67 8.34
C PRO A 30 8.84 -19.67 7.29
N ILE A 31 7.88 -20.10 6.49
CA ILE A 31 7.26 -19.32 5.43
C ILE A 31 5.79 -19.04 5.79
N PHE A 32 5.34 -17.83 5.47
CA PHE A 32 3.92 -17.47 5.47
C PHE A 32 3.52 -17.00 4.07
N ILE A 33 2.40 -17.49 3.59
CA ILE A 33 1.79 -17.12 2.31
C ILE A 33 0.33 -16.85 2.56
N SER A 34 -0.13 -15.65 2.24
CA SER A 34 -1.56 -15.34 2.14
C SER A 34 -1.87 -14.95 0.71
N THR A 35 -2.90 -15.54 0.11
CA THR A 35 -3.36 -15.17 -1.23
C THR A 35 -4.87 -14.95 -1.17
N SER A 36 -5.30 -13.77 -1.61
CA SER A 36 -6.72 -13.40 -1.60
C SER A 36 -7.19 -13.17 -3.03
N PHE A 37 -8.42 -13.62 -3.31
CA PHE A 37 -9.16 -13.35 -4.53
C PHE A 37 -10.51 -12.75 -4.15
N ASP A 38 -10.87 -11.65 -4.79
CA ASP A 38 -12.11 -10.92 -4.56
C ASP A 38 -12.72 -10.58 -5.91
N ILE A 39 -13.94 -11.03 -6.17
CA ILE A 39 -14.62 -10.83 -7.44
C ILE A 39 -16.06 -10.39 -7.19
N ALA A 40 -16.50 -9.31 -7.84
CA ALA A 40 -17.80 -8.71 -7.58
C ALA A 40 -18.61 -8.46 -8.86
N GLY A 41 -19.93 -8.45 -8.69
CA GLY A 41 -20.91 -8.01 -9.68
C GLY A 41 -21.22 -8.98 -10.82
N ASN A 42 -20.54 -10.13 -10.94
CA ASN A 42 -20.85 -11.12 -11.99
C ASN A 42 -22.23 -11.77 -11.81
N THR A 43 -22.58 -12.14 -10.58
CA THR A 43 -23.91 -12.69 -10.28
C THR A 43 -24.99 -11.66 -10.57
N LEU A 44 -24.76 -10.42 -10.15
CA LEU A 44 -25.65 -9.29 -10.41
C LEU A 44 -25.84 -9.06 -11.91
N SER A 45 -24.77 -9.03 -12.69
CA SER A 45 -24.83 -8.90 -14.15
C SER A 45 -25.64 -10.00 -14.83
N LEU A 46 -25.54 -11.25 -14.35
CA LEU A 46 -26.36 -12.36 -14.87
C LEU A 46 -27.85 -12.17 -14.55
N PHE A 47 -28.20 -11.66 -13.37
CA PHE A 47 -29.58 -11.45 -12.95
C PHE A 47 -30.19 -10.11 -13.44
N SER A 48 -29.37 -9.11 -13.79
CA SER A 48 -29.84 -7.82 -14.29
C SER A 48 -30.26 -7.85 -15.76
N GLY A 49 -29.95 -8.94 -16.48
CA GLY A 49 -30.30 -9.08 -17.89
C GLY A 49 -29.64 -8.05 -18.81
N GLY A 50 -28.49 -7.51 -18.42
CA GLY A 50 -27.77 -6.46 -19.16
C GLY A 50 -28.04 -5.03 -18.69
N ASN A 51 -28.89 -4.83 -17.68
CA ASN A 51 -29.00 -3.53 -17.02
C ASN A 51 -27.80 -3.25 -16.10
N GLU A 52 -27.38 -1.99 -16.08
CA GLU A 52 -26.30 -1.45 -15.24
C GLU A 52 -26.74 -1.18 -13.79
N THR A 53 -28.04 -1.33 -13.52
CA THR A 53 -28.65 -1.10 -12.20
C THR A 53 -29.44 -2.30 -11.70
N ILE A 54 -29.41 -2.51 -10.39
CA ILE A 54 -30.23 -3.48 -9.66
C ILE A 54 -30.78 -2.77 -8.43
N PHE A 55 -32.08 -2.91 -8.16
CA PHE A 55 -32.78 -2.17 -7.09
C PHE A 55 -32.63 -0.64 -7.18
N GLY A 56 -32.40 -0.10 -8.38
CA GLY A 56 -32.20 1.33 -8.60
C GLY A 56 -30.81 1.84 -8.23
N LEU A 57 -29.85 0.95 -7.94
CA LEU A 57 -28.46 1.28 -7.66
C LEU A 57 -27.54 0.65 -8.70
N GLU A 58 -26.50 1.38 -9.09
CA GLU A 58 -25.39 0.81 -9.86
C GLU A 58 -24.60 -0.17 -8.99
N TYR A 59 -24.11 -1.24 -9.61
CA TYR A 59 -23.30 -2.25 -8.92
C TYR A 59 -21.88 -2.28 -9.44
N ALA A 60 -20.91 -2.48 -8.56
CA ALA A 60 -19.51 -2.54 -8.97
C ALA A 60 -19.17 -3.91 -9.56
N GLN A 61 -18.38 -3.91 -10.64
CA GLN A 61 -17.82 -5.10 -11.25
C GLN A 61 -16.30 -5.02 -11.31
N TYR A 62 -15.64 -5.96 -10.63
CA TYR A 62 -14.18 -6.03 -10.61
C TYR A 62 -13.70 -7.42 -10.20
N ALA A 63 -12.43 -7.68 -10.50
CA ALA A 63 -11.65 -8.77 -9.94
C ALA A 63 -10.41 -8.17 -9.28
N ARG A 64 -10.08 -8.65 -8.09
CA ARG A 64 -8.92 -8.23 -7.30
C ARG A 64 -8.23 -9.47 -6.76
N ALA A 65 -6.91 -9.48 -6.85
CA ALA A 65 -6.08 -10.50 -6.25
C ALA A 65 -4.94 -9.84 -5.48
N ASP A 66 -4.55 -10.44 -4.36
CA ASP A 66 -3.35 -10.04 -3.63
C ASP A 66 -2.60 -11.25 -3.09
N VAL A 67 -1.29 -11.07 -2.92
CA VAL A 67 -0.39 -12.05 -2.31
C VAL A 67 0.53 -11.37 -1.31
N ASP A 68 0.62 -11.93 -0.12
CA ASP A 68 1.56 -11.55 0.94
C ASP A 68 2.46 -12.75 1.23
N LEU A 69 3.74 -12.61 0.88
CA LEU A 69 4.78 -13.61 1.09
C LEU A 69 5.71 -13.13 2.18
N ARG A 70 5.93 -13.94 3.20
CA ARG A 70 6.87 -13.63 4.29
C ARG A 70 7.78 -14.81 4.52
N TYR A 71 9.07 -14.53 4.46
CA TYR A 71 10.14 -15.47 4.72
C TYR A 71 10.88 -15.05 5.97
N TYR A 72 11.03 -15.98 6.90
CA TYR A 72 11.77 -15.76 8.13
C TYR A 72 13.04 -16.60 8.09
N TRP A 73 14.13 -16.02 8.56
CA TRP A 73 15.33 -16.74 8.95
C TRP A 73 15.55 -16.47 10.43
N ARG A 74 15.33 -17.47 11.27
CA ARG A 74 15.49 -17.40 12.73
C ARG A 74 16.81 -18.05 13.13
N TRP A 75 17.55 -17.42 14.04
CA TRP A 75 18.78 -18.01 14.58
C TRP A 75 19.09 -17.48 15.98
N GLY A 76 20.03 -18.15 16.66
CA GLY A 76 20.49 -17.76 17.99
C GLY A 76 19.33 -17.68 18.99
N LYS A 77 19.47 -16.78 19.97
CA LYS A 77 18.39 -16.46 20.90
C LYS A 77 17.56 -15.32 20.33
N GLU A 78 16.39 -15.63 19.80
CA GLU A 78 15.36 -14.66 19.37
C GLU A 78 15.81 -13.66 18.29
N GLN A 79 16.81 -14.00 17.48
CA GLN A 79 17.18 -13.18 16.32
C GLN A 79 16.43 -13.68 15.08
N SER A 80 15.99 -12.74 14.25
CA SER A 80 15.33 -13.09 13.00
C SER A 80 15.56 -12.05 11.92
N LEU A 81 15.87 -12.49 10.71
CA LEU A 81 15.74 -11.68 9.49
C LEU A 81 14.43 -12.04 8.81
N ILE A 82 13.67 -11.04 8.42
CA ILE A 82 12.35 -11.22 7.84
C ILE A 82 12.28 -10.45 6.54
N ALA A 83 11.98 -11.16 5.47
CA ALA A 83 11.72 -10.58 4.16
C ALA A 83 10.23 -10.72 3.87
N ARG A 84 9.57 -9.62 3.51
CA ARG A 84 8.19 -9.59 3.02
C ARG A 84 8.16 -9.09 1.59
N THR A 85 7.30 -9.68 0.78
CA THR A 85 6.91 -9.15 -0.52
C THR A 85 5.40 -9.19 -0.62
N TYR A 86 4.81 -8.07 -1.00
CA TYR A 86 3.39 -7.92 -1.23
C TYR A 86 3.14 -7.45 -2.65
N ALA A 87 2.16 -8.06 -3.30
CA ALA A 87 1.67 -7.62 -4.58
C ALA A 87 0.15 -7.71 -4.60
N GLY A 88 -0.52 -6.65 -5.04
CA GLY A 88 -1.96 -6.61 -5.18
C GLY A 88 -2.34 -5.97 -6.50
N TRP A 89 -3.29 -6.56 -7.22
CA TRP A 89 -3.81 -6.02 -8.46
C TRP A 89 -5.31 -6.20 -8.53
N GLY A 90 -6.02 -5.13 -8.87
CA GLY A 90 -7.45 -5.15 -9.12
C GLY A 90 -7.78 -4.53 -10.47
N ILE A 91 -8.74 -5.12 -11.16
CA ILE A 91 -9.14 -4.77 -12.51
C ILE A 91 -10.65 -4.52 -12.45
N PRO A 92 -11.09 -3.27 -12.64
CA PRO A 92 -12.49 -2.99 -12.90
C PRO A 92 -12.87 -3.46 -14.30
N TYR A 93 -14.09 -3.92 -14.49
CA TYR A 93 -14.60 -4.36 -15.80
C TYR A 93 -16.11 -4.26 -15.86
N GLY A 94 -16.69 -4.36 -17.06
CA GLY A 94 -18.15 -4.36 -17.23
C GLY A 94 -18.75 -3.05 -16.72
N ASN A 95 -19.60 -3.12 -15.69
CA ASN A 95 -20.30 -2.00 -15.07
C ASN A 95 -19.42 -1.05 -14.25
N SER A 96 -18.09 -1.08 -14.42
CA SER A 96 -17.17 -0.23 -13.68
C SER A 96 -15.93 0.08 -14.50
N SER A 97 -15.60 1.37 -14.58
CA SER A 97 -14.36 1.88 -15.18
C SER A 97 -13.23 2.05 -14.17
N THR A 98 -13.57 2.09 -12.87
CA THR A 98 -12.62 2.23 -11.76
C THR A 98 -12.93 1.26 -10.63
N LEU A 99 -11.92 0.91 -9.81
CA LEU A 99 -12.19 0.14 -8.60
C LEU A 99 -12.92 1.02 -7.58
N PRO A 100 -13.94 0.48 -6.87
CA PRO A 100 -14.51 1.14 -5.72
C PRO A 100 -13.42 1.54 -4.73
N PHE A 101 -13.50 2.73 -4.14
CA PHE A 101 -12.43 3.27 -3.30
C PHE A 101 -12.02 2.31 -2.17
N VAL A 102 -13.00 1.65 -1.55
CA VAL A 102 -12.80 0.65 -0.47
C VAL A 102 -12.06 -0.62 -0.93
N LYS A 103 -11.87 -0.81 -2.24
CA LYS A 103 -11.16 -1.94 -2.86
C LYS A 103 -9.84 -1.54 -3.51
N GLN A 104 -9.50 -0.25 -3.50
CA GLN A 104 -8.20 0.23 -3.97
C GLN A 104 -7.10 -0.09 -2.95
N PHE A 105 -5.87 -0.07 -3.44
CA PHE A 105 -4.68 -0.27 -2.62
C PHE A 105 -4.08 1.07 -2.23
N PHE A 106 -3.41 1.08 -1.08
CA PHE A 106 -2.71 2.23 -0.53
C PHE A 106 -1.31 1.81 -0.08
N SER A 107 -0.38 2.76 -0.02
CA SER A 107 0.97 2.53 0.50
C SER A 107 1.43 3.66 1.42
N GLY A 108 2.36 3.36 2.32
CA GLY A 108 2.84 4.25 3.38
C GLY A 108 2.23 3.96 4.76
N GLY A 109 2.98 4.24 5.82
CA GLY A 109 2.58 4.06 7.21
C GLY A 109 3.17 2.81 7.90
N PRO A 110 2.73 2.52 9.14
CA PRO A 110 3.37 1.54 10.04
C PRO A 110 3.28 0.07 9.63
N TYR A 111 2.42 -0.25 8.66
CA TYR A 111 2.21 -1.61 8.13
C TYR A 111 2.60 -1.76 6.65
N SER A 112 3.32 -0.77 6.11
CA SER A 112 3.69 -0.67 4.70
C SER A 112 5.11 -0.08 4.62
N VAL A 113 5.31 1.08 3.98
CA VAL A 113 6.58 1.80 3.91
C VAL A 113 6.64 2.84 5.01
N ARG A 114 7.37 2.54 6.09
CA ARG A 114 7.32 3.32 7.35
C ARG A 114 7.88 4.73 7.26
N ALA A 115 8.71 5.01 6.27
CA ALA A 115 9.29 6.32 6.03
C ALA A 115 8.31 7.33 5.41
N PHE A 116 7.07 6.93 5.13
CA PHE A 116 6.05 7.77 4.54
C PHE A 116 4.79 7.73 5.40
N GLN A 117 4.01 8.81 5.34
CA GLN A 117 2.75 8.90 6.07
C GLN A 117 1.76 7.85 5.56
N ILE A 118 0.76 7.54 6.38
CA ILE A 118 -0.27 6.58 6.03
C ILE A 118 -0.97 7.01 4.74
N ARG A 119 -1.01 6.12 3.74
CA ARG A 119 -1.66 6.35 2.44
C ARG A 119 -1.13 7.55 1.65
N SER A 120 0.14 7.92 1.84
CA SER A 120 0.76 9.08 1.19
C SER A 120 1.74 8.72 0.07
N LEU A 121 1.83 7.45 -0.33
CA LEU A 121 2.68 7.01 -1.43
C LEU A 121 1.85 6.67 -2.66
N GLY A 122 2.11 7.40 -3.75
CA GLY A 122 1.66 7.11 -5.11
C GLY A 122 0.44 7.89 -5.56
N PRO A 123 -0.24 7.46 -6.63
CA PRO A 123 0.22 6.50 -7.61
C PRO A 123 1.52 6.93 -8.30
N GLY A 124 2.49 6.03 -8.49
CA GLY A 124 3.74 6.33 -9.20
C GLY A 124 4.48 7.55 -8.61
N THR A 125 4.70 8.58 -9.42
CA THR A 125 5.34 9.84 -8.99
C THR A 125 4.34 10.96 -8.73
N PHE A 126 3.04 10.65 -8.83
CA PHE A 126 1.99 11.63 -8.63
C PHE A 126 2.00 12.15 -7.19
N SER A 127 1.81 13.46 -7.06
CA SER A 127 1.48 14.09 -5.77
C SER A 127 0.36 15.08 -5.96
N SER A 128 -0.56 15.05 -4.99
CA SER A 128 -1.71 15.92 -4.84
C SER A 128 -1.39 17.20 -4.07
N GLU A 129 -0.18 17.35 -3.53
CA GLU A 129 0.23 18.57 -2.84
C GLU A 129 0.18 19.77 -3.79
N PRO A 130 -0.55 20.86 -3.44
CA PRO A 130 -0.31 22.16 -4.05
C PRO A 130 1.09 22.62 -3.63
N THR A 131 1.76 23.36 -4.51
CA THR A 131 3.08 23.99 -4.25
C THR A 131 3.07 25.01 -3.08
N ASP A 132 1.95 25.17 -2.36
CA ASP A 132 1.77 26.14 -1.26
C ASP A 132 1.32 25.46 0.05
N SER A 133 2.22 25.52 1.04
CA SER A 133 2.29 24.78 2.30
C SER A 133 1.22 25.09 3.37
N SER A 134 -0.04 25.36 3.00
CA SER A 134 -1.04 25.88 3.96
C SER A 134 -2.33 25.07 4.15
N THR A 135 -2.49 23.93 3.50
CA THR A 135 -3.66 23.06 3.73
C THR A 135 -3.26 21.60 3.87
N THR A 136 -3.31 21.07 5.09
CA THR A 136 -3.23 19.63 5.39
C THR A 136 -4.49 18.95 4.86
N THR A 137 -4.53 18.76 3.55
CA THR A 137 -5.56 17.97 2.90
C THR A 137 -5.09 16.52 2.96
N PHE A 138 -5.77 15.70 3.78
CA PHE A 138 -5.54 14.26 3.83
C PHE A 138 -5.86 13.68 2.45
N PHE A 139 -4.85 13.47 1.61
CA PHE A 139 -5.05 12.81 0.34
C PHE A 139 -4.78 11.33 0.49
N ASP A 140 -5.86 10.55 0.42
CA ASP A 140 -5.84 9.11 0.28
C ASP A 140 -5.30 8.74 -1.13
N GLN A 141 -3.97 8.69 -1.27
CA GLN A 141 -3.30 8.28 -2.50
C GLN A 141 -3.50 6.79 -2.73
N SER A 142 -4.21 6.46 -3.81
CA SER A 142 -4.72 5.10 -4.05
C SER A 142 -4.52 4.66 -5.49
N GLY A 143 -4.33 3.35 -5.67
CA GLY A 143 -4.15 2.74 -6.97
C GLY A 143 -4.82 1.37 -7.06
N ASN A 144 -4.85 0.81 -8.27
CA ASN A 144 -5.38 -0.53 -8.50
C ASN A 144 -4.28 -1.58 -8.61
N LEU A 145 -3.01 -1.19 -8.55
CA LEU A 145 -1.85 -2.05 -8.39
C LEU A 145 -1.03 -1.58 -7.19
N SER A 146 -0.55 -2.49 -6.37
CA SER A 146 0.38 -2.23 -5.25
C SER A 146 1.50 -3.25 -5.28
N LEU A 147 2.74 -2.77 -5.07
CA LEU A 147 3.91 -3.60 -4.91
C LEU A 147 4.70 -3.07 -3.71
N GLU A 148 5.01 -3.95 -2.77
CA GLU A 148 5.79 -3.60 -1.59
C GLU A 148 6.79 -4.71 -1.26
N ALA A 149 7.92 -4.32 -0.69
CA ALA A 149 8.92 -5.21 -0.15
C ALA A 149 9.45 -4.64 1.17
N ASN A 150 9.65 -5.50 2.16
CA ASN A 150 10.20 -5.12 3.46
C ASN A 150 11.32 -6.11 3.82
N LEU A 151 12.40 -5.60 4.38
CA LEU A 151 13.46 -6.39 4.99
C LEU A 151 13.66 -5.89 6.42
N GLU A 152 13.49 -6.76 7.40
CA GLU A 152 13.58 -6.40 8.81
C GLU A 152 14.45 -7.40 9.58
N TYR A 153 15.49 -6.89 10.24
CA TYR A 153 16.30 -7.65 11.18
C TYR A 153 15.86 -7.32 12.61
N ARG A 154 15.43 -8.34 13.37
CA ARG A 154 15.02 -8.26 14.76
C ARG A 154 16.07 -8.93 15.66
N PHE A 155 16.34 -8.31 16.81
CA PHE A 155 17.29 -8.82 17.79
C PHE A 155 16.84 -8.50 19.23
N PRO A 156 17.18 -9.33 20.22
CA PRO A 156 16.86 -9.06 21.61
C PRO A 156 17.72 -7.91 22.17
N ILE A 157 17.14 -7.08 23.04
CA ILE A 157 17.86 -6.07 23.82
C ILE A 157 17.87 -6.49 25.29
N TRP A 158 16.69 -6.69 25.89
CA TRP A 158 16.53 -7.12 27.28
C TRP A 158 15.14 -7.73 27.48
N SER A 159 15.05 -9.00 27.88
CA SER A 159 13.78 -9.69 28.21
C SER A 159 12.73 -9.45 27.11
N TYR A 160 11.66 -8.72 27.39
CA TYR A 160 10.58 -8.40 26.47
C TYR A 160 10.91 -7.26 25.48
N LEU A 161 12.01 -6.53 25.67
CA LEU A 161 12.45 -5.44 24.79
C LEU A 161 13.33 -5.98 23.67
N LYS A 162 12.90 -5.77 22.43
CA LYS A 162 13.59 -6.16 21.20
C LYS A 162 13.84 -4.93 20.32
N GLY A 163 14.95 -4.95 19.59
CA GLY A 163 15.27 -3.96 18.57
C GLY A 163 14.94 -4.49 17.18
N ALA A 164 14.80 -3.57 16.22
CA ALA A 164 14.92 -3.92 14.82
C ALA A 164 15.55 -2.82 13.97
N LEU A 165 16.14 -3.27 12.87
CA LEU A 165 16.57 -2.44 11.74
C LEU A 165 15.78 -2.87 10.53
N PHE A 166 15.36 -1.92 9.70
CA PHE A 166 14.56 -2.26 8.54
C PHE A 166 14.81 -1.36 7.32
N ALA A 167 14.49 -1.92 6.17
CA ALA A 167 14.38 -1.23 4.89
C ALA A 167 13.04 -1.61 4.25
N ASP A 168 12.30 -0.61 3.81
CA ASP A 168 11.00 -0.76 3.15
C ASP A 168 11.05 -0.11 1.78
N ALA A 169 10.38 -0.72 0.81
CA ALA A 169 10.17 -0.16 -0.51
C ALA A 169 8.75 -0.45 -0.96
N GLY A 170 8.05 0.53 -1.53
CA GLY A 170 6.70 0.31 -2.00
C GLY A 170 6.13 1.49 -2.76
N ASN A 171 5.08 1.20 -3.52
CA ASN A 171 4.23 2.20 -4.14
C ASN A 171 2.91 1.55 -4.61
N VAL A 172 1.95 2.39 -5.00
CA VAL A 172 0.76 2.01 -5.75
C VAL A 172 0.79 2.66 -7.13
N TRP A 173 0.01 2.12 -8.07
CA TRP A 173 -0.10 2.61 -9.44
C TRP A 173 -1.49 2.42 -10.02
N LEU A 174 -1.72 3.10 -11.13
CA LEU A 174 -2.86 2.89 -12.02
C LEU A 174 -2.46 2.00 -13.20
N THR A 175 -3.26 0.98 -13.50
CA THR A 175 -3.10 0.13 -14.70
C THR A 175 -4.14 0.45 -15.78
N TYR A 176 -5.14 1.28 -15.48
CA TYR A 176 -6.11 1.84 -16.41
C TYR A 176 -5.93 3.36 -16.51
N ASP A 177 -6.55 4.00 -17.48
CA ASP A 177 -6.56 5.46 -17.60
C ASP A 177 -7.80 5.98 -16.89
N PRO A 178 -7.67 6.85 -15.87
CA PRO A 178 -8.82 7.49 -15.25
C PRO A 178 -9.72 8.13 -16.31
N GLU A 179 -11.03 7.89 -16.25
CA GLU A 179 -11.99 8.61 -17.09
C GLU A 179 -12.04 10.09 -16.68
N ILE A 180 -12.15 10.96 -17.67
CA ILE A 180 -12.32 12.40 -17.48
C ILE A 180 -13.75 12.72 -17.94
N PRO A 181 -14.65 13.10 -17.02
CA PRO A 181 -16.00 13.52 -17.38
C PRO A 181 -16.01 14.70 -18.36
N GLU A 182 -17.01 14.77 -19.23
CA GLU A 182 -17.14 15.86 -20.22
C GLU A 182 -17.40 17.23 -19.55
N ASP A 183 -17.96 17.23 -18.35
CA ASP A 183 -18.28 18.41 -17.53
C ASP A 183 -17.19 18.74 -16.49
N GLU A 184 -16.02 18.11 -16.57
CA GLU A 184 -14.91 18.35 -15.65
C GLU A 184 -14.32 19.77 -15.84
N SER A 185 -13.89 20.40 -14.74
CA SER A 185 -13.26 21.72 -14.80
C SER A 185 -11.87 21.64 -15.46
N ASP A 186 -11.35 22.77 -15.96
CA ASP A 186 -10.00 22.83 -16.52
C ASP A 186 -8.93 22.32 -15.55
N GLU A 187 -9.09 22.63 -14.25
CA GLU A 187 -8.22 22.12 -13.18
C GLU A 187 -8.36 20.60 -12.99
N GLY A 188 -9.58 20.08 -13.05
CA GLY A 188 -9.86 18.65 -12.96
C GLY A 188 -9.30 17.87 -14.15
N ILE A 189 -9.37 18.44 -15.36
CA ILE A 189 -8.74 17.89 -16.56
C ILE A 189 -7.22 17.83 -16.37
N ALA A 190 -6.59 18.95 -15.98
CA ALA A 190 -5.14 19.00 -15.74
C ALA A 190 -4.68 18.02 -14.64
N PHE A 191 -5.47 17.87 -13.58
CA PHE A 191 -5.23 16.90 -12.52
C PHE A 191 -5.27 15.46 -13.04
N ASN A 192 -6.30 15.09 -13.79
CA ASN A 192 -6.45 13.74 -14.32
C ASN A 192 -5.36 13.42 -15.37
N GLU A 193 -4.95 14.38 -16.19
CA GLU A 193 -3.83 14.22 -17.13
C GLU A 193 -2.49 14.01 -16.42
N ARG A 194 -2.23 14.76 -15.34
CA ARG A 194 -1.08 14.48 -14.47
C ARG A 194 -1.15 13.10 -13.83
N LEU A 195 -2.31 12.72 -13.29
CA LEU A 195 -2.50 11.40 -12.69
C LEU A 195 -2.30 10.26 -13.71
N ARG A 196 -2.79 10.44 -14.95
CA ARG A 196 -2.57 9.53 -16.09
C ARG A 196 -1.09 9.38 -16.44
N THR A 197 -0.31 10.46 -16.39
CA THR A 197 1.09 10.45 -16.82
C THR A 197 2.05 10.04 -15.70
N GLU A 198 1.85 10.56 -14.49
CA GLU A 198 2.71 10.35 -13.31
C GLU A 198 2.33 9.08 -12.53
N GLY A 199 1.06 8.68 -12.58
CA GLY A 199 0.51 7.58 -11.77
C GLY A 199 0.42 6.22 -12.46
N LYS A 200 0.65 6.16 -13.78
CA LYS A 200 0.54 4.92 -14.57
C LYS A 200 1.67 3.96 -14.26
N PHE A 201 1.31 2.69 -14.07
CA PHE A 201 2.28 1.61 -14.01
C PHE A 201 2.96 1.43 -15.38
N GLY A 202 4.28 1.37 -15.40
CA GLY A 202 5.04 1.27 -16.64
C GLY A 202 6.46 0.77 -16.41
N LYS A 203 7.28 0.88 -17.46
CA LYS A 203 8.65 0.34 -17.52
C LYS A 203 9.56 0.87 -16.40
N ASP A 204 9.31 2.11 -15.98
CA ASP A 204 10.09 2.82 -14.96
C ASP A 204 9.57 2.62 -13.53
N TRP A 205 8.62 1.70 -13.29
CA TRP A 205 7.99 1.48 -11.98
C TRP A 205 9.00 1.37 -10.82
N ALA A 206 10.14 0.70 -11.02
CA ALA A 206 11.16 0.53 -9.99
C ALA A 206 11.83 1.85 -9.58
N LYS A 207 11.92 2.84 -10.49
CA LYS A 207 12.41 4.20 -10.19
C LYS A 207 11.39 5.03 -9.43
N GLN A 208 10.12 4.61 -9.45
CA GLN A 208 9.01 5.27 -8.79
C GLN A 208 8.76 4.69 -7.38
N LEU A 209 9.51 3.68 -6.93
CA LEU A 209 9.37 3.17 -5.56
C LEU A 209 9.75 4.22 -4.52
N GLY A 210 8.89 4.42 -3.51
CA GLY A 210 9.26 5.06 -2.26
C GLY A 210 10.10 4.09 -1.45
N VAL A 211 11.30 4.51 -1.03
CA VAL A 211 12.24 3.67 -0.28
C VAL A 211 12.57 4.35 1.02
N GLY A 212 12.50 3.61 2.11
CA GLY A 212 12.79 4.07 3.46
C GLY A 212 13.67 3.10 4.22
N VAL A 213 14.40 3.62 5.19
CA VAL A 213 15.13 2.83 6.19
C VAL A 213 14.76 3.33 7.57
N GLY A 214 14.93 2.46 8.57
CA GLY A 214 14.61 2.83 9.93
C GLY A 214 15.13 1.86 10.95
N PHE A 215 14.91 2.24 12.19
CA PHE A 215 15.13 1.41 13.36
C PHE A 215 13.91 1.50 14.27
N GLY A 216 13.71 0.49 15.09
CA GLY A 216 12.60 0.53 16.03
C GLY A 216 12.77 -0.36 17.23
N LEU A 217 11.90 -0.11 18.20
CA LEU A 217 11.78 -0.84 19.44
C LEU A 217 10.47 -1.60 19.47
N ARG A 218 10.53 -2.83 19.99
CA ARG A 218 9.40 -3.75 20.14
C ARG A 218 9.31 -4.14 21.61
N VAL A 219 8.15 -3.94 22.20
CA VAL A 219 7.81 -4.42 23.55
C VAL A 219 6.89 -5.61 23.37
N ASP A 220 7.41 -6.80 23.63
CA ASP A 220 6.72 -8.07 23.42
C ASP A 220 5.96 -8.47 24.71
N ILE A 221 4.66 -8.22 24.73
CA ILE A 221 3.80 -8.45 25.90
C ILE A 221 2.84 -9.59 25.53
N GLN A 222 3.28 -10.84 25.70
CA GLN A 222 2.54 -12.12 25.54
C GLN A 222 1.44 -12.16 24.44
N SER A 223 0.34 -11.43 24.61
CA SER A 223 -0.76 -11.28 23.65
C SER A 223 -0.53 -10.33 22.46
N PHE A 224 0.35 -9.33 22.57
CA PHE A 224 0.61 -8.37 21.48
C PHE A 224 1.99 -7.69 21.61
N VAL A 225 2.48 -7.16 20.49
CA VAL A 225 3.74 -6.40 20.43
C VAL A 225 3.44 -4.92 20.27
N ILE A 226 4.00 -4.05 21.10
CA ILE A 226 3.98 -2.59 20.88
C ILE A 226 5.21 -2.21 20.07
N ARG A 227 5.04 -1.38 19.04
CA ARG A 227 6.11 -0.92 18.16
C ARG A 227 6.27 0.60 18.20
N LEU A 228 7.53 1.01 18.30
CA LEU A 228 7.98 2.39 18.12
C LEU A 228 9.06 2.36 17.04
N ASP A 229 8.72 2.82 15.84
CA ASP A 229 9.64 2.83 14.70
C ASP A 229 9.98 4.28 14.32
N LEU A 230 11.27 4.59 14.18
CA LEU A 230 11.76 5.83 13.56
C LEU A 230 12.29 5.51 12.17
N ALA A 231 11.68 6.12 11.16
CA ALA A 231 11.99 5.88 9.76
C ALA A 231 12.37 7.17 9.05
N SER A 232 13.16 7.04 7.99
CA SER A 232 13.58 8.15 7.15
C SER A 232 13.63 7.72 5.68
N PRO A 233 13.16 8.56 4.75
CA PRO A 233 13.16 8.21 3.34
C PRO A 233 14.60 8.21 2.79
N VAL A 234 14.88 7.23 1.93
CA VAL A 234 16.08 7.17 1.08
C VAL A 234 15.73 7.69 -0.32
N ARG A 235 14.53 7.36 -0.82
CA ARG A 235 14.03 7.79 -2.12
C ARG A 235 12.59 8.24 -2.01
N VAL A 236 12.32 9.48 -2.38
CA VAL A 236 10.97 10.08 -2.41
C VAL A 236 10.53 10.21 -3.87
N PRO A 237 9.51 9.47 -4.33
CA PRO A 237 9.25 9.30 -5.75
C PRO A 237 8.55 10.50 -6.41
N TYR A 238 7.80 11.28 -5.64
CA TYR A 238 7.09 12.47 -6.10
C TYR A 238 7.96 13.75 -6.17
N LEU A 239 9.26 13.66 -5.89
CA LEU A 239 10.19 14.76 -6.14
C LEU A 239 10.67 14.75 -7.60
N PRO A 240 11.11 15.91 -8.12
CA PRO A 240 11.72 16.02 -9.44
C PRO A 240 12.86 15.01 -9.65
N GLU A 241 13.03 14.58 -10.90
CA GLU A 241 14.13 13.68 -11.26
C GLU A 241 15.48 14.32 -10.93
N GLY A 242 16.36 13.58 -10.26
CA GLY A 242 17.61 14.09 -9.70
C GLY A 242 17.54 14.51 -8.21
N GLU A 243 16.35 14.86 -7.71
CA GLU A 243 16.14 15.30 -6.31
C GLU A 243 15.46 14.24 -5.43
N ARG A 244 15.12 13.09 -6.00
CA ARG A 244 14.44 12.00 -5.28
C ARG A 244 15.27 11.39 -4.15
N GLY A 245 16.60 11.50 -4.21
CA GLY A 245 17.50 10.95 -3.21
C GLY A 245 17.52 11.78 -1.93
N ARG A 246 17.42 11.12 -0.78
CA ARG A 246 17.55 11.75 0.54
C ARG A 246 18.65 11.06 1.32
N ILE A 247 19.35 11.82 2.14
CA ILE A 247 20.28 11.27 3.14
C ILE A 247 19.43 10.89 4.36
N PRO A 248 19.29 9.60 4.70
CA PRO A 248 18.43 9.19 5.79
C PRO A 248 18.84 9.84 7.10
N PHE A 249 17.86 10.29 7.89
CA PHE A 249 17.98 10.98 9.19
C PHE A 249 18.64 12.37 9.17
N PHE A 250 19.25 12.81 8.07
CA PHE A 250 19.99 14.09 8.01
C PHE A 250 19.61 15.01 6.84
N GLY A 251 19.09 14.48 5.73
CA GLY A 251 18.64 15.28 4.58
C GLY A 251 17.25 15.89 4.79
N GLY A 252 16.81 16.82 3.93
CA GLY A 252 15.38 17.11 3.74
C GLY A 252 14.57 17.80 4.86
N GLY A 253 15.17 18.19 5.99
CA GLY A 253 14.48 18.93 7.07
C GLY A 253 13.45 18.09 7.84
N ASP A 254 12.43 18.74 8.39
CA ASP A 254 11.42 18.11 9.27
C ASP A 254 10.65 16.95 8.61
N ASN A 255 10.54 16.96 7.27
CA ASN A 255 9.87 15.92 6.49
C ASN A 255 10.72 14.66 6.28
N ASN A 256 11.90 14.57 6.90
CA ASN A 256 12.82 13.45 6.74
C ASN A 256 12.80 12.46 7.91
N LEU A 257 11.99 12.70 8.94
CA LEU A 257 11.83 11.82 10.09
C LEU A 257 10.35 11.50 10.29
N VAL A 258 10.01 10.21 10.23
CA VAL A 258 8.67 9.71 10.48
C VAL A 258 8.69 8.82 11.70
N PHE A 259 7.95 9.24 12.72
CA PHE A 259 7.71 8.44 13.90
C PHE A 259 6.43 7.63 13.74
N ASN A 260 6.51 6.34 14.01
CA ASN A 260 5.40 5.41 13.91
C ASN A 260 5.14 4.73 15.26
N PHE A 261 3.87 4.69 15.65
CA PHE A 261 3.36 3.86 16.74
C PHE A 261 2.40 2.82 16.17
N ALA A 262 2.55 1.57 16.58
CA ALA A 262 1.66 0.49 16.15
C ALA A 262 1.58 -0.67 17.15
N ILE A 263 0.53 -1.48 17.01
CA ILE A 263 0.27 -2.66 17.84
C ILE A 263 0.23 -3.90 16.93
N GLY A 264 0.86 -4.98 17.34
CA GLY A 264 1.09 -6.17 16.51
C GLY A 264 2.34 -6.06 15.66
N TYR A 265 2.57 -7.04 14.77
CA TYR A 265 3.73 -7.03 13.88
C TYR A 265 3.53 -6.06 12.69
N PRO A 266 4.62 -5.54 12.07
CA PRO A 266 4.58 -4.63 10.91
C PRO A 266 3.87 -5.18 9.69
N PHE A 267 3.66 -6.48 9.68
CA PHE A 267 2.92 -7.21 8.66
C PHE A 267 2.53 -8.52 9.30
#